data_AF-A0A1S8MBY4-F1
#
_entry.id   AF-A0A1S8MBY4-F1
#
_cell.length_a   1.000
_cell.length_b   1.000
_cell.length_c   1.000
_cell.angle_alpha   90.00
_cell.angle_beta   90.00
_cell.angle_gamma   90.00
#
_symmetry.space_group_name_H-M   'P 1'
#
loop_
_entity.id
_entity.type
_entity.pdbx_description
1 polymer ?
#
loop_
_entity_poly.entity_id
_entity_poly.type
_entity_poly.pdbx_seq_one_letter_code
_entity_poly.pdbx_strand_id
1 'polypeptide(L)'
;MEQKKKSMTIKEIKKLSRQQLEANSKIAYLVVFVYFFIFFILSFIPIIGSIALFVFGGALLLGITTFFLRLAREEKLEIDYLFSGFKKLGSSFLLYFLEGLFIFLWSLITIIPSLILYFLMFGTGESIYNYEDNYIIKVFGLFVVFIILLIPAIIAAYRYSMAYYVLSDCPDIGAYGAIVESKKIMKGNKLKLFYLQISFIGWGILSYIPVLIVLLICSKVFGIHDSNNFIFKFVLGLTRIISSMFVLSYMQTAMANFYIDLKSGHEE
;
A
#
# COMPACT_ATOMS: atom_id res chain seq x y z
N MET A 1 -30.91 -13.41 21.51
CA MET A 1 -30.88 -12.84 20.14
C MET A 1 -29.89 -11.68 20.18
N GLU A 2 -28.60 -11.98 20.05
CA GLU A 2 -27.57 -10.95 20.00
C GLU A 2 -27.71 -10.15 18.70
N GLN A 3 -27.75 -8.83 18.85
CA GLN A 3 -27.87 -7.90 17.74
C GLN A 3 -26.57 -7.93 16.96
N LYS A 4 -26.56 -8.63 15.82
CA LYS A 4 -25.49 -8.60 14.82
C LYS A 4 -25.00 -7.16 14.63
N LYS A 5 -23.80 -6.84 15.13
CA LYS A 5 -23.27 -5.48 15.05
C LYS A 5 -23.22 -5.06 13.59
N LYS A 6 -23.98 -4.03 13.23
CA LYS A 6 -24.06 -3.54 11.86
C LYS A 6 -22.67 -3.05 11.43
N SER A 7 -22.09 -3.69 10.43
CA SER A 7 -20.80 -3.28 9.85
C SER A 7 -20.85 -1.82 9.40
N MET A 8 -19.81 -1.06 9.77
CA MET A 8 -19.74 0.39 9.51
C MET A 8 -19.72 0.70 8.01
N THR A 9 -20.39 1.77 7.62
CA THR A 9 -20.28 2.31 6.26
C THR A 9 -18.92 3.00 6.05
N ILE A 10 -18.50 3.17 4.79
CA ILE A 10 -17.25 3.88 4.45
C ILE A 10 -17.25 5.31 5.00
N LYS A 11 -18.42 5.98 5.00
CA LYS A 11 -18.55 7.34 5.55
C LYS A 11 -18.31 7.36 7.06
N GLU A 12 -18.83 6.37 7.79
CA GLU A 12 -18.62 6.23 9.24
C GLU A 12 -17.15 5.94 9.56
N ILE A 13 -16.52 4.99 8.85
CA ILE A 13 -15.09 4.67 9.02
C ILE A 13 -14.24 5.93 8.82
N LYS A 14 -14.50 6.70 7.75
CA LYS A 14 -13.78 7.94 7.46
C LYS A 14 -13.99 9.01 8.53
N LYS A 15 -15.23 9.21 8.96
CA LYS A 15 -15.56 10.20 10.01
C LYS A 15 -14.85 9.85 11.32
N LEU A 16 -14.94 8.59 11.77
CA LEU A 16 -14.27 8.09 12.97
C LEU A 16 -12.76 8.28 12.87
N SER A 17 -12.17 7.85 11.76
CA SER A 17 -10.72 7.94 11.54
C SER A 17 -10.21 9.37 11.55
N ARG A 18 -11.01 10.31 11.02
CA ARG A 18 -10.68 11.73 11.07
C ARG A 18 -10.71 12.27 12.49
N GLN A 19 -11.72 11.92 13.29
CA GLN A 19 -11.83 12.35 14.69
C GLN A 19 -10.65 11.84 15.53
N GLN A 20 -10.32 10.55 15.40
CA GLN A 20 -9.20 9.94 16.12
C GLN A 20 -7.85 10.52 15.70
N LEU A 21 -7.68 10.79 14.40
CA LEU A 21 -6.48 11.45 13.89
C LEU A 21 -6.36 12.90 14.37
N GLU A 22 -7.45 13.68 14.36
CA GLU A 22 -7.41 15.09 14.77
C GLU A 22 -6.95 15.24 16.24
N ALA A 23 -7.41 14.34 17.12
CA ALA A 23 -6.99 14.30 18.52
C ALA A 23 -5.48 14.01 18.70
N ASN A 24 -4.89 13.19 17.83
CA ASN A 24 -3.52 12.68 17.98
C ASN A 24 -2.62 12.98 16.76
N SER A 25 -2.94 14.05 16.04
CA SER A 25 -2.37 14.34 14.72
C SER A 25 -0.85 14.52 14.75
N LYS A 26 -0.33 15.24 15.76
CA LYS A 26 1.10 15.52 15.89
C LYS A 26 1.95 14.25 15.93
N ILE A 27 1.58 13.28 16.78
CA ILE A 27 2.33 12.03 16.92
C ILE A 27 2.15 11.13 15.69
N ALA A 28 0.93 11.07 15.11
CA ALA A 28 0.68 10.31 13.90
C ALA A 28 1.50 10.81 12.71
N TYR A 29 1.55 12.13 12.51
CA TYR A 29 2.37 12.78 11.50
C TYR A 29 3.86 12.50 11.73
N LEU A 30 4.33 12.60 12.97
CA LEU A 30 5.72 12.30 13.29
C LEU A 30 6.08 10.85 12.98
N VAL A 31 5.22 9.88 13.31
CA VAL A 31 5.44 8.46 13.00
C VAL A 31 5.49 8.22 11.49
N VAL A 32 4.57 8.81 10.73
CA VAL A 32 4.58 8.70 9.25
C VAL A 32 5.83 9.35 8.67
N PHE A 33 6.22 10.53 9.17
CA PHE A 33 7.45 11.19 8.74
C PHE A 33 8.67 10.31 8.99
N VAL A 34 8.85 9.81 10.21
CA VAL A 34 10.00 8.95 10.57
C VAL A 34 10.00 7.68 9.73
N TYR A 35 8.84 7.03 9.54
CA TYR A 35 8.72 5.87 8.67
C TYR A 35 9.23 6.19 7.26
N PHE A 36 8.65 7.17 6.55
CA PHE A 36 9.06 7.47 5.18
C PHE A 36 10.48 8.06 5.08
N PHE A 37 10.94 8.77 6.10
CA PHE A 37 12.29 9.31 6.16
C PHE A 37 13.34 8.20 6.25
N ILE A 38 13.08 7.11 6.99
CA ILE A 38 13.95 5.93 6.99
C ILE A 38 14.07 5.35 5.57
N PHE A 39 12.94 5.14 4.89
CA PHE A 39 12.96 4.64 3.50
C PHE A 39 13.70 5.59 2.56
N PHE A 40 13.51 6.90 2.75
CA PHE A 40 14.13 7.93 1.96
C PHE A 40 15.66 7.94 2.12
N ILE A 41 16.18 7.91 3.35
CA ILE A 41 17.63 7.85 3.60
C ILE A 41 18.23 6.57 3.03
N LEU A 42 17.58 5.41 3.24
CA LEU A 42 18.05 4.14 2.68
C LEU A 42 18.07 4.13 1.15
N SER A 43 17.19 4.89 0.49
CA SER A 43 17.18 5.00 -0.97
C SER A 43 18.43 5.65 -1.58
N PHE A 44 19.20 6.42 -0.79
CA PHE A 44 20.47 7.01 -1.24
C PHE A 44 21.67 6.07 -1.14
N ILE A 45 21.51 4.89 -0.55
CA ILE A 45 22.59 3.92 -0.36
C ILE A 45 22.36 2.75 -1.31
N PRO A 46 23.05 2.69 -2.47
CA PRO A 46 22.87 1.61 -3.43
C PRO A 46 23.18 0.25 -2.80
N ILE A 47 22.42 -0.77 -3.21
CA ILE A 47 22.59 -2.18 -2.78
C ILE A 47 22.31 -2.39 -1.28
N ILE A 48 23.11 -1.80 -0.38
CA ILE A 48 22.97 -1.94 1.08
C ILE A 48 21.62 -1.39 1.53
N GLY A 49 21.21 -0.21 1.04
CA GLY A 49 19.90 0.35 1.34
C GLY A 49 18.76 -0.54 0.87
N SER A 50 18.87 -1.12 -0.33
CA SER A 50 17.87 -2.05 -0.86
C SER A 50 17.78 -3.35 -0.04
N ILE A 51 18.91 -3.91 0.38
CA ILE A 51 18.96 -5.09 1.25
C ILE A 51 18.34 -4.77 2.62
N ALA A 52 18.71 -3.63 3.21
CA ALA A 52 18.15 -3.18 4.48
C ALA A 52 16.62 -3.00 4.39
N LEU A 53 16.12 -2.40 3.31
CA LEU A 53 14.69 -2.25 3.06
C LEU A 53 13.98 -3.59 2.89
N PHE A 54 14.60 -4.55 2.21
CA PHE A 54 14.03 -5.88 2.06
C PHE A 54 13.94 -6.63 3.39
N VAL A 55 15.00 -6.57 4.21
CA VAL A 55 15.08 -7.28 5.50
C VAL A 55 14.23 -6.61 6.59
N PHE A 56 14.30 -5.28 6.70
CA PHE A 56 13.61 -4.53 7.77
C PHE A 56 12.25 -3.98 7.35
N GLY A 57 11.92 -3.99 6.07
CA GLY A 57 10.66 -3.45 5.54
C GLY A 57 9.43 -4.08 6.20
N GLY A 58 9.44 -5.40 6.40
CA GLY A 58 8.37 -6.10 7.11
C GLY A 58 8.21 -5.66 8.56
N ALA A 59 9.32 -5.38 9.26
CA ALA A 59 9.31 -4.93 10.65
C ALA A 59 8.80 -3.50 10.80
N LEU A 60 9.25 -2.60 9.91
CA LEU A 60 8.74 -1.23 9.83
C LEU A 60 7.25 -1.20 9.47
N LEU A 61 6.83 -2.06 8.54
CA LEU A 61 5.42 -2.18 8.14
C LEU A 61 4.56 -2.69 9.31
N LEU A 62 5.00 -3.72 10.02
CA LEU A 62 4.30 -4.18 11.23
C LEU A 62 4.24 -3.08 12.30
N GLY A 63 5.32 -2.32 12.48
CA GLY A 63 5.37 -1.23 13.45
C GLY A 63 4.41 -0.08 13.16
N ILE A 64 4.39 0.43 11.92
CA ILE A 64 3.43 1.48 11.53
C ILE A 64 1.98 0.97 11.62
N THR A 65 1.72 -0.27 11.22
CA THR A 65 0.39 -0.89 11.36
C THR A 65 -0.01 -1.01 12.83
N THR A 66 0.89 -1.45 13.71
CA THR A 66 0.65 -1.55 15.16
C THR A 66 0.33 -0.17 15.74
N PHE A 67 1.09 0.86 15.38
CA PHE A 67 0.85 2.22 15.83
C PHE A 67 -0.55 2.72 15.43
N PHE A 68 -0.93 2.58 14.15
CA PHE A 68 -2.24 3.04 13.68
C PHE A 68 -3.40 2.20 14.21
N LEU A 69 -3.17 0.92 14.51
CA LEU A 69 -4.15 0.07 15.18
C LEU A 69 -4.41 0.55 16.61
N ARG A 70 -3.36 0.90 17.36
CA ARG A 70 -3.47 1.50 18.70
C ARG A 70 -4.16 2.87 18.67
N LEU A 71 -3.84 3.70 17.68
CA LEU A 71 -4.50 4.99 17.47
C LEU A 71 -5.99 4.83 17.16
N ALA A 72 -6.37 3.85 16.34
CA ALA A 72 -7.77 3.53 16.07
C ALA A 72 -8.52 2.95 17.28
N ARG A 73 -7.79 2.37 18.24
CA ARG A 73 -8.32 1.90 19.53
C ARG A 73 -8.29 2.93 20.64
N GLU A 74 -7.79 4.14 20.35
CA GLU A 74 -7.63 5.21 21.34
C GLU A 74 -6.75 4.79 22.53
N GLU A 75 -5.78 3.91 22.28
CA GLU A 75 -4.80 3.48 23.26
C GLU A 75 -3.67 4.53 23.41
N LYS A 76 -2.83 4.36 24.46
CA LYS A 76 -1.65 5.22 24.66
C LYS A 76 -0.71 5.16 23.45
N LEU A 77 -0.34 6.34 22.94
CA LEU A 77 0.48 6.49 21.74
C LEU A 77 1.92 6.88 22.07
N GLU A 78 2.84 6.12 21.51
CA GLU A 78 4.29 6.35 21.63
C GLU A 78 4.95 6.08 20.28
N ILE A 79 6.01 6.82 19.97
CA ILE A 79 6.75 6.68 18.71
C ILE A 79 7.43 5.30 18.64
N ASP A 80 7.80 4.74 19.79
CA ASP A 80 8.46 3.44 19.92
C ASP A 80 7.67 2.29 19.29
N TYR A 81 6.35 2.42 19.16
CA TYR A 81 5.53 1.42 18.47
C TYR A 81 5.91 1.27 16.98
N LEU A 82 6.47 2.30 16.35
CA LEU A 82 7.01 2.21 14.99
C LEU A 82 8.11 1.14 14.88
N PHE A 83 8.87 0.92 15.95
CA PHE A 83 9.95 -0.07 16.00
C PHE A 83 9.52 -1.39 16.66
N SER A 84 8.25 -1.53 17.04
CA SER A 84 7.76 -2.74 17.70
C SER A 84 7.91 -4.01 16.86
N GLY A 85 7.82 -3.90 15.53
CA GLY A 85 8.02 -5.03 14.62
C GLY A 85 9.44 -5.61 14.66
N PHE A 86 10.43 -4.85 15.12
CA PHE A 86 11.80 -5.36 15.30
C PHE A 86 11.92 -6.34 16.47
N LYS A 87 10.97 -6.36 17.42
CA LYS A 87 10.94 -7.39 18.46
C LYS A 87 10.60 -8.78 17.88
N LYS A 88 9.96 -8.83 16.71
CA LYS A 88 9.54 -10.05 16.02
C LYS A 88 10.02 -10.07 14.57
N LEU A 89 11.28 -9.69 14.34
CA LEU A 89 11.89 -9.60 13.02
C LEU A 89 11.60 -10.82 12.14
N GLY A 90 11.74 -12.04 12.67
CA GLY A 90 11.48 -13.27 11.92
C GLY A 90 10.05 -13.35 11.37
N SER A 91 9.04 -13.15 12.22
CA SER A 91 7.63 -13.21 11.80
C SER A 91 7.24 -12.04 10.89
N SER A 92 7.73 -10.83 11.17
CA SER A 92 7.43 -9.64 10.36
C SER A 92 8.08 -9.71 8.97
N PHE A 93 9.32 -10.16 8.90
CA PHE A 93 10.04 -10.41 7.65
C PHE A 93 9.38 -11.54 6.86
N LEU A 94 9.07 -12.66 7.53
CA LEU A 94 8.44 -13.80 6.86
C LEU A 94 7.05 -13.42 6.32
N LEU A 95 6.27 -12.60 7.03
CA LEU A 95 5.01 -12.08 6.53
C LEU A 95 5.21 -11.23 5.27
N TYR A 96 6.16 -10.28 5.32
CA TYR A 96 6.50 -9.44 4.17
C TYR A 96 6.91 -10.26 2.95
N PHE A 97 7.80 -11.22 3.16
CA PHE A 97 8.30 -12.10 2.12
C PHE A 97 7.20 -13.00 1.55
N LEU A 98 6.38 -13.65 2.39
CA LEU A 98 5.31 -14.53 1.95
C LEU A 98 4.20 -13.77 1.22
N GLU A 99 3.81 -12.60 1.71
CA GLU A 99 2.82 -11.76 1.02
C GLU A 99 3.35 -11.31 -0.35
N GLY A 100 4.60 -10.83 -0.41
CA GLY A 100 5.27 -10.47 -1.65
C GLY A 100 5.38 -11.65 -2.63
N LEU A 101 5.80 -12.83 -2.13
CA LEU A 101 5.89 -14.06 -2.92
C LEU A 101 4.52 -14.46 -3.46
N PHE A 102 3.47 -14.46 -2.64
CA PHE A 102 2.14 -14.82 -3.11
C PHE A 102 1.61 -13.81 -4.13
N ILE A 103 1.75 -12.50 -3.90
CA ILE A 103 1.34 -11.49 -4.87
C ILE A 103 2.12 -11.66 -6.19
N PHE A 104 3.41 -11.96 -6.13
CA PHE A 104 4.24 -12.26 -7.30
C PHE A 104 3.76 -13.52 -8.03
N LEU A 105 3.46 -14.62 -7.33
CA LEU A 105 2.90 -15.82 -7.96
C LEU A 105 1.55 -15.54 -8.64
N TRP A 106 0.69 -14.72 -8.03
CA TRP A 106 -0.56 -14.29 -8.64
C TRP A 106 -0.33 -13.37 -9.84
N SER A 107 0.71 -12.53 -9.84
CA SER A 107 1.06 -11.70 -10.99
C SER A 107 1.68 -12.52 -12.13
N LEU A 108 2.35 -13.64 -11.89
CA LEU A 108 2.83 -14.53 -12.96
C LEU A 108 1.68 -15.12 -13.79
N ILE A 109 0.55 -15.46 -13.15
CA ILE A 109 -0.67 -15.91 -13.84
C ILE A 109 -1.19 -14.82 -14.79
N THR A 110 -1.00 -13.55 -14.45
CA THR A 110 -1.34 -12.40 -15.30
C THR A 110 -0.29 -12.16 -16.39
N ILE A 111 0.99 -12.18 -16.02
CA ILE A 111 2.12 -11.79 -16.88
C ILE A 111 2.34 -12.81 -18.00
N ILE A 112 2.28 -14.12 -17.71
CA ILE A 112 2.60 -15.16 -18.70
C ILE A 112 1.61 -15.12 -19.89
N PRO A 113 0.27 -15.15 -19.70
CA PRO A 113 -0.67 -15.03 -20.81
C PRO A 113 -0.55 -13.70 -21.55
N SER A 114 -0.30 -12.59 -20.83
CA SER A 114 -0.08 -11.29 -21.47
C SER A 114 1.15 -11.28 -22.37
N LEU A 115 2.26 -11.90 -21.95
CA LEU A 115 3.48 -12.00 -22.75
C LEU A 115 3.29 -12.90 -23.98
N ILE A 116 2.58 -14.02 -23.84
CA ILE A 116 2.25 -14.90 -24.98
C ILE A 116 1.41 -14.14 -26.00
N LEU A 117 0.34 -13.45 -25.55
CA LEU A 117 -0.51 -12.67 -26.43
C LEU A 117 0.26 -11.54 -27.12
N TYR A 118 1.13 -10.84 -26.39
CA TYR A 118 2.01 -9.82 -26.96
C TYR A 118 2.87 -10.42 -28.09
N PHE A 119 3.52 -11.56 -27.84
CA PHE A 119 4.34 -12.20 -28.87
C PHE A 119 3.50 -12.73 -30.04
N LEU A 120 2.29 -13.22 -29.85
CA LEU A 120 1.41 -13.62 -30.95
C LEU A 120 0.95 -12.44 -31.82
N MET A 121 0.80 -11.25 -31.22
CA MET A 121 0.34 -10.05 -31.92
C MET A 121 1.47 -9.29 -32.62
N PHE A 122 2.70 -9.37 -32.09
CA PHE A 122 3.85 -8.56 -32.53
C PHE A 122 5.12 -9.37 -32.88
N GLY A 123 5.19 -10.64 -32.49
CA GLY A 123 6.30 -11.55 -32.73
C GLY A 123 6.01 -12.46 -33.92
N THR A 124 7.00 -12.59 -34.81
CA THR A 124 7.01 -13.34 -36.08
C THR A 124 6.29 -12.65 -37.24
N GLY A 125 7.06 -12.40 -38.31
CA GLY A 125 6.65 -11.73 -39.54
C GLY A 125 5.86 -12.63 -40.50
N GLU A 126 4.97 -13.47 -39.98
CA GLU A 126 4.00 -14.21 -40.79
C GLU A 126 2.57 -13.94 -40.33
N SER A 127 1.79 -13.45 -41.28
CA SER A 127 0.40 -13.01 -41.18
C SER A 127 -0.57 -14.16 -40.94
N ILE A 128 -0.65 -14.69 -39.72
CA ILE A 128 -1.66 -15.71 -39.38
C ILE A 128 -3.06 -15.10 -39.17
N TYR A 129 -3.21 -13.77 -39.18
CA TYR A 129 -4.52 -13.12 -39.21
C TYR A 129 -4.57 -12.04 -40.28
N ASN A 130 -5.13 -12.37 -41.45
CA ASN A 130 -5.58 -11.39 -42.45
C ASN A 130 -6.80 -10.62 -41.90
N TYR A 131 -6.53 -9.73 -40.95
CA TYR A 131 -7.45 -8.71 -40.45
C TYR A 131 -6.71 -7.38 -40.61
N GLU A 132 -7.21 -6.51 -41.48
CA GLU A 132 -6.58 -5.26 -41.92
C GLU A 132 -5.82 -4.51 -40.80
N ASP A 133 -4.69 -3.92 -41.19
CA ASP A 133 -3.59 -3.30 -40.42
C ASP A 133 -3.97 -2.19 -39.43
N ASN A 134 -4.87 -2.47 -38.49
CA ASN A 134 -5.20 -1.53 -37.43
C ASN A 134 -4.36 -1.83 -36.19
N TYR A 135 -3.11 -1.39 -36.21
CA TYR A 135 -2.20 -1.42 -35.05
C TYR A 135 -2.89 -0.91 -33.77
N ILE A 136 -3.73 0.13 -33.89
CA ILE A 136 -4.52 0.69 -32.79
C ILE A 136 -5.44 -0.36 -32.15
N ILE A 137 -6.12 -1.19 -32.95
CA ILE A 137 -7.03 -2.22 -32.44
C ILE A 137 -6.23 -3.31 -31.71
N LYS A 138 -5.05 -3.70 -32.21
CA LYS A 138 -4.18 -4.68 -31.54
C LYS A 138 -3.70 -4.17 -30.18
N VAL A 139 -3.21 -2.93 -30.12
CA VAL A 139 -2.76 -2.30 -28.87
C VAL A 139 -3.94 -2.13 -27.89
N PHE A 140 -5.10 -1.70 -28.38
CA PHE A 140 -6.30 -1.57 -27.56
C PHE A 140 -6.76 -2.93 -27.01
N GLY A 141 -6.79 -3.96 -27.84
CA GLY A 141 -7.12 -5.33 -27.43
C GLY A 141 -6.17 -5.86 -26.36
N LEU A 142 -4.86 -5.66 -26.53
CA LEU A 142 -3.85 -6.04 -25.54
C LEU A 142 -4.04 -5.29 -24.21
N PHE A 143 -4.35 -3.99 -24.27
CA PHE A 143 -4.63 -3.18 -23.09
C PHE A 143 -5.87 -3.69 -22.33
N VAL A 144 -6.95 -4.01 -23.05
CA VAL A 144 -8.17 -4.57 -22.45
C VAL A 144 -7.89 -5.94 -21.80
N VAL A 145 -7.17 -6.83 -22.49
CA VAL A 145 -6.80 -8.14 -21.93
C VAL A 145 -5.92 -7.99 -20.70
N PHE A 146 -4.94 -7.09 -20.73
CA PHE A 146 -4.09 -6.81 -19.59
C PHE A 146 -4.89 -6.36 -18.36
N ILE A 147 -5.87 -5.45 -18.52
CA ILE A 147 -6.75 -5.02 -17.43
C ILE A 147 -7.54 -6.19 -16.86
N ILE A 148 -8.12 -7.03 -17.71
CA ILE A 148 -8.91 -8.20 -17.28
C ILE A 148 -8.03 -9.17 -16.50
N LEU A 149 -6.81 -9.44 -16.99
CA LEU A 149 -5.87 -10.35 -16.34
C LEU A 149 -5.29 -9.79 -15.04
N LEU A 150 -5.34 -8.47 -14.81
CA LEU A 150 -4.83 -7.84 -13.59
C LEU A 150 -5.79 -8.01 -12.39
N ILE A 151 -7.08 -8.25 -12.65
CA ILE A 151 -8.13 -8.49 -11.63
C ILE A 151 -7.74 -9.58 -10.61
N PRO A 152 -7.32 -10.81 -10.99
CA PRO A 152 -6.95 -11.84 -10.01
C PRO A 152 -5.80 -11.43 -9.08
N ALA A 153 -4.78 -10.73 -9.60
CA ALA A 153 -3.67 -10.23 -8.79
C ALA A 153 -4.14 -9.17 -7.78
N ILE A 154 -5.01 -8.24 -8.19
CA ILE A 154 -5.65 -7.27 -7.28
C ILE A 154 -6.46 -7.98 -6.19
N ILE A 155 -7.27 -8.98 -6.56
CA ILE A 155 -8.09 -9.73 -5.60
C ILE A 155 -7.20 -10.46 -4.58
N ALA A 156 -6.04 -10.98 -5.01
CA ALA A 156 -5.07 -11.61 -4.13
C ALA A 156 -4.44 -10.60 -3.17
N ALA A 157 -4.02 -9.42 -3.63
CA ALA A 157 -3.51 -8.36 -2.76
C ALA A 157 -4.53 -7.95 -1.70
N TYR A 158 -5.80 -7.75 -2.07
CA TYR A 158 -6.84 -7.42 -1.11
C TYR A 158 -7.10 -8.53 -0.09
N ARG A 159 -6.94 -9.81 -0.45
CA ARG A 159 -7.07 -10.92 0.52
C ARG A 159 -6.05 -10.86 1.64
N TYR A 160 -4.86 -10.31 1.38
CA TYR A 160 -3.75 -10.30 2.33
C TYR A 160 -3.58 -8.96 3.08
N SER A 161 -4.30 -7.92 2.63
CA SER A 161 -4.21 -6.55 3.15
C SER A 161 -4.39 -6.38 4.67
N MET A 162 -5.00 -7.35 5.38
CA MET A 162 -5.21 -7.29 6.83
C MET A 162 -4.20 -8.14 7.62
N ALA A 163 -3.27 -8.83 6.97
CA ALA A 163 -2.38 -9.79 7.62
C ALA A 163 -1.46 -9.13 8.66
N TYR A 164 -0.97 -7.90 8.40
CA TYR A 164 -0.19 -7.15 9.39
C TYR A 164 -0.99 -6.76 10.63
N TYR A 165 -2.27 -6.41 10.46
CA TYR A 165 -3.14 -6.12 11.59
C TYR A 165 -3.42 -7.38 12.41
N VAL A 166 -3.66 -8.52 11.74
CA VAL A 166 -3.80 -9.82 12.42
C VAL A 166 -2.53 -10.20 13.18
N LEU A 167 -1.36 -10.06 12.56
CA LEU A 167 -0.09 -10.40 13.21
C LEU A 167 0.21 -9.48 14.40
N SER A 168 -0.22 -8.21 14.33
CA SER A 168 -0.13 -7.27 15.46
C SER A 168 -1.02 -7.70 16.63
N ASP A 169 -2.22 -8.21 16.34
CA ASP A 169 -3.21 -8.60 17.34
C ASP A 169 -2.98 -9.98 17.95
N CYS A 170 -2.60 -10.94 17.12
CA CYS A 170 -2.37 -12.33 17.49
C CYS A 170 -0.95 -12.74 17.08
N PRO A 171 0.09 -12.25 17.78
CA PRO A 171 1.48 -12.41 17.32
C PRO A 171 1.98 -13.85 17.26
N ASP A 172 1.33 -14.77 17.99
CA ASP A 172 1.75 -16.17 18.11
C ASP A 172 1.21 -17.05 16.97
N ILE A 173 0.29 -16.53 16.14
CA ILE A 173 -0.28 -17.25 14.99
C ILE A 173 0.74 -17.44 13.84
N GLY A 174 1.84 -16.68 13.87
CA GLY A 174 2.88 -16.68 12.85
C GLY A 174 2.46 -16.01 11.53
N ALA A 175 3.43 -15.82 10.63
CA ALA A 175 3.24 -15.11 9.37
C ALA A 175 2.18 -15.75 8.46
N TYR A 176 2.27 -17.07 8.24
CA TYR A 176 1.33 -17.79 7.40
C TYR A 176 -0.08 -17.81 8.00
N GLY A 177 -0.18 -18.02 9.31
CA GLY A 177 -1.46 -17.97 10.03
C GLY A 177 -2.14 -16.61 9.89
N ALA A 178 -1.38 -15.51 9.97
CA ALA A 178 -1.89 -14.16 9.77
C ALA A 178 -2.44 -13.94 8.35
N ILE A 179 -1.78 -14.48 7.32
CA ILE A 179 -2.28 -14.44 5.93
C ILE A 179 -3.59 -15.22 5.78
N VAL A 180 -3.64 -16.42 6.36
CA VAL A 180 -4.84 -17.29 6.31
C VAL A 180 -6.02 -16.58 6.99
N GLU A 181 -5.78 -15.96 8.14
CA GLU A 181 -6.82 -15.25 8.87
C GLU A 181 -7.27 -13.99 8.13
N SER A 182 -6.34 -13.20 7.60
CA SER A 182 -6.66 -12.07 6.70
C SER A 182 -7.58 -12.51 5.56
N LYS A 183 -7.30 -13.65 4.92
CA LYS A 183 -8.13 -14.19 3.84
C LYS A 183 -9.57 -14.50 4.30
N LYS A 184 -9.76 -14.98 5.53
CA LYS A 184 -11.08 -15.28 6.12
C LYS A 184 -11.86 -13.99 6.39
N ILE A 185 -11.27 -13.02 7.09
CA ILE A 185 -11.93 -11.77 7.45
C ILE A 185 -12.22 -10.87 6.23
N MET A 186 -11.40 -10.99 5.18
CA MET A 186 -11.60 -10.28 3.92
C MET A 186 -12.66 -10.91 2.99
N LYS A 187 -13.20 -12.09 3.30
CA LYS A 187 -14.26 -12.70 2.48
C LYS A 187 -15.52 -11.83 2.54
N GLY A 188 -16.01 -11.40 1.38
CA GLY A 188 -17.15 -10.47 1.27
C GLY A 188 -16.80 -8.98 1.41
N ASN A 189 -15.59 -8.63 1.90
CA ASN A 189 -15.23 -7.25 2.24
C ASN A 189 -14.20 -6.60 1.30
N LYS A 190 -13.69 -7.32 0.30
CA LYS A 190 -12.69 -6.80 -0.66
C LYS A 190 -13.16 -5.56 -1.42
N LEU A 191 -14.39 -5.56 -1.92
CA LEU A 191 -14.95 -4.40 -2.63
C LEU A 191 -15.14 -3.20 -1.69
N LYS A 192 -15.54 -3.45 -0.44
CA LYS A 192 -15.66 -2.39 0.57
C LYS A 192 -14.30 -1.71 0.82
N LEU A 193 -13.22 -2.50 0.90
CA LEU A 193 -11.87 -1.97 1.01
C LEU A 193 -11.43 -1.20 -0.25
N PHE A 194 -11.74 -1.71 -1.44
CA PHE A 194 -11.46 -1.03 -2.71
C PHE A 194 -12.13 0.35 -2.77
N TYR A 195 -13.42 0.44 -2.41
CA TYR A 195 -14.12 1.73 -2.36
C TYR A 195 -13.57 2.66 -1.27
N LEU A 196 -13.14 2.10 -0.13
CA LEU A 196 -12.47 2.89 0.90
C LEU A 196 -11.20 3.53 0.34
N GLN A 197 -10.34 2.77 -0.34
CA GLN A 197 -9.11 3.29 -0.95
C GLN A 197 -9.39 4.30 -2.06
N ILE A 198 -10.34 4.05 -2.96
CA ILE A 198 -10.74 5.02 -3.99
C ILE A 198 -11.21 6.33 -3.37
N SER A 199 -11.89 6.29 -2.22
CA SER A 199 -12.33 7.51 -1.54
C SER A 199 -11.18 8.43 -1.07
N PHE A 200 -9.93 7.94 -1.09
CA PHE A 200 -8.72 8.70 -0.80
C PHE A 200 -7.98 9.19 -2.05
N ILE A 201 -8.38 8.80 -3.27
CA ILE A 201 -7.67 9.17 -4.50
C ILE A 201 -7.56 10.69 -4.70
N GLY A 202 -8.63 11.43 -4.40
CA GLY A 202 -8.63 12.90 -4.49
C GLY A 202 -7.65 13.55 -3.51
N TRP A 203 -7.56 13.02 -2.28
CA TRP A 203 -6.59 13.46 -1.30
C TRP A 203 -5.16 13.13 -1.74
N GLY A 204 -4.95 11.94 -2.32
CA GLY A 204 -3.69 11.54 -2.91
C GLY A 204 -3.24 12.51 -3.99
N ILE A 205 -4.10 12.85 -4.95
CA ILE A 205 -3.80 13.84 -6.00
C ILE A 205 -3.45 15.21 -5.39
N LEU A 206 -4.24 15.68 -4.43
CA LEU A 206 -4.02 16.97 -3.77
C LEU A 206 -2.65 17.03 -3.07
N SER A 207 -2.20 15.91 -2.49
CA SER A 207 -0.89 15.82 -1.82
C SER A 207 0.31 15.96 -2.77
N TYR A 208 0.13 15.84 -4.09
CA TYR A 208 1.21 16.03 -5.06
C TYR A 208 1.33 17.47 -5.56
N ILE A 209 0.37 18.36 -5.30
CA ILE A 209 0.44 19.76 -5.76
C ILE A 209 1.71 20.47 -5.24
N PRO A 210 2.08 20.41 -3.95
CA PRO A 210 3.28 21.08 -3.49
C PRO A 210 4.56 20.51 -4.13
N VAL A 211 4.58 19.20 -4.42
CA VAL A 211 5.70 18.54 -5.11
C VAL A 211 5.86 19.10 -6.53
N LEU A 212 4.76 19.28 -7.26
CA LEU A 212 4.78 19.89 -8.59
C LEU A 212 5.26 21.34 -8.57
N ILE A 213 4.84 22.13 -7.58
CA ILE A 213 5.29 23.51 -7.42
C ILE A 213 6.80 23.57 -7.19
N VAL A 214 7.32 22.76 -6.26
CA VAL A 214 8.76 22.70 -5.98
C VAL A 214 9.55 22.24 -7.20
N LEU A 215 9.05 21.24 -7.94
CA LEU A 215 9.65 20.78 -9.19
C LEU A 215 9.77 21.90 -10.24
N LEU A 216 8.72 22.71 -10.41
CA LEU A 216 8.72 23.84 -11.33
C LEU A 216 9.68 24.96 -10.90
N ILE A 217 9.77 25.24 -9.60
CA ILE A 217 10.70 26.23 -9.05
C ILE A 217 12.15 25.78 -9.26
N CYS A 218 12.48 24.53 -8.91
CA CYS A 218 13.83 23.99 -9.08
C CYS A 218 14.30 24.00 -10.54
N SER A 219 13.42 23.64 -11.47
CA SER A 219 13.77 23.62 -12.90
C SER A 219 13.87 25.02 -13.50
N LYS A 220 12.90 25.92 -13.25
CA LYS A 220 12.85 27.24 -13.91
C LYS A 220 13.67 28.31 -13.22
N VAL A 221 13.69 28.33 -11.89
CA VAL A 221 14.31 29.42 -11.11
C VAL A 221 15.78 29.12 -10.86
N PHE A 222 16.11 27.87 -10.52
CA PHE A 222 17.48 27.47 -10.17
C PHE A 222 18.23 26.83 -11.34
N GLY A 223 17.58 26.64 -12.49
CA GLY A 223 18.19 26.00 -13.67
C GLY A 223 18.63 24.55 -13.44
N ILE A 224 18.10 23.89 -12.41
CA ILE A 224 18.46 22.50 -12.10
C ILE A 224 17.65 21.59 -13.02
N HIS A 225 18.27 21.24 -14.15
CA HIS A 225 17.71 20.29 -15.11
C HIS A 225 18.24 18.87 -14.92
N ASP A 226 19.35 18.72 -14.19
CA ASP A 226 19.93 17.42 -13.91
C ASP A 226 19.12 16.69 -12.82
N SER A 227 18.32 15.72 -13.26
CA SER A 227 17.58 14.84 -12.37
C SER A 227 18.49 14.00 -11.48
N ASN A 228 19.79 13.90 -11.78
CA ASN A 228 20.78 13.23 -10.94
C ASN A 228 21.32 14.10 -9.81
N ASN A 229 21.04 15.40 -9.81
CA ASN A 229 21.49 16.31 -8.77
C ASN A 229 20.97 15.87 -7.39
N PHE A 230 21.91 15.67 -6.45
CA PHE A 230 21.59 15.19 -5.11
C PHE A 230 20.66 16.14 -4.35
N ILE A 231 20.94 17.44 -4.36
CA ILE A 231 20.15 18.46 -3.65
C ILE A 231 18.72 18.46 -4.18
N PHE A 232 18.55 18.39 -5.50
CA PHE A 232 17.24 18.32 -6.13
C PHE A 232 16.44 17.09 -5.72
N LYS A 233 17.04 15.89 -5.78
CA LYS A 233 16.41 14.65 -5.28
C LYS A 233 16.05 14.77 -3.80
N PHE A 234 16.95 15.37 -3.01
CA PHE A 234 16.78 15.52 -1.58
C PHE A 234 15.57 16.41 -1.23
N VAL A 235 15.50 17.60 -1.84
CA VAL A 235 14.42 18.57 -1.64
C VAL A 235 13.08 17.98 -2.09
N LEU A 236 13.00 17.41 -3.30
CA LEU A 236 11.76 16.80 -3.79
C LEU A 236 11.29 15.63 -2.91
N GLY A 237 12.22 14.82 -2.42
CA GLY A 237 11.91 13.73 -1.50
C GLY A 237 11.29 14.22 -0.19
N LEU A 238 11.91 15.22 0.46
CA LEU A 238 11.35 15.83 1.66
C LEU A 238 9.97 16.47 1.41
N THR A 239 9.83 17.22 0.32
CA THR A 239 8.53 17.80 -0.05
C THR A 239 7.47 16.72 -0.23
N ARG A 240 7.80 15.60 -0.88
CA ARG A 240 6.88 14.48 -1.07
C ARG A 240 6.43 13.86 0.26
N ILE A 241 7.36 13.65 1.19
CA ILE A 241 7.03 13.13 2.52
C ILE A 241 6.06 14.11 3.19
N ILE A 242 6.47 15.36 3.38
CA ILE A 242 5.70 16.38 4.11
C ILE A 242 4.29 16.56 3.53
N SER A 243 4.19 16.63 2.20
CA SER A 243 2.91 16.89 1.52
C SER A 243 1.92 15.72 1.64
N SER A 244 2.42 14.49 1.81
CA SER A 244 1.59 13.29 1.89
C SER A 244 1.27 12.84 3.32
N MET A 245 1.92 13.41 4.35
CA MET A 245 1.77 13.00 5.76
C MET A 245 0.31 12.98 6.23
N PHE A 246 -0.46 14.03 5.90
CA PHE A 246 -1.87 14.11 6.26
C PHE A 246 -2.67 12.94 5.68
N VAL A 247 -2.56 12.74 4.37
CA VAL A 247 -3.34 11.74 3.63
C VAL A 247 -2.96 10.33 4.05
N LEU A 248 -1.65 10.09 4.23
CA LEU A 248 -1.14 8.80 4.65
C LEU A 248 -1.60 8.47 6.07
N SER A 249 -1.51 9.42 7.00
CA SER A 249 -1.99 9.18 8.37
C SER A 249 -3.49 8.89 8.40
N TYR A 250 -4.27 9.69 7.67
CA TYR A 250 -5.72 9.50 7.60
C TYR A 250 -6.09 8.15 6.95
N MET A 251 -5.41 7.77 5.87
CA MET A 251 -5.63 6.48 5.21
C MET A 251 -5.24 5.32 6.14
N GLN A 252 -4.11 5.39 6.85
CA GLN A 252 -3.68 4.34 7.76
C GLN A 252 -4.63 4.17 8.95
N THR A 253 -5.13 5.27 9.54
CA THR A 253 -6.19 5.20 10.56
C THR A 253 -7.47 4.57 10.00
N ALA A 254 -7.85 4.90 8.77
CA ALA A 254 -9.03 4.30 8.13
C ALA A 254 -8.88 2.81 7.85
N MET A 255 -7.68 2.36 7.46
CA MET A 255 -7.37 0.94 7.29
C MET A 255 -7.40 0.20 8.63
N ALA A 256 -6.92 0.81 9.71
CA ALA A 256 -7.00 0.26 11.07
C ALA A 256 -8.45 0.13 11.56
N ASN A 257 -9.28 1.18 11.39
CA ASN A 257 -10.70 1.13 11.73
C ASN A 257 -11.47 0.12 10.87
N PHE A 258 -11.10 -0.02 9.59
CA PHE A 258 -11.66 -1.06 8.73
C PHE A 258 -11.33 -2.46 9.26
N TYR A 259 -10.09 -2.71 9.68
CA TYR A 259 -9.71 -3.97 10.32
C TYR A 259 -10.52 -4.25 11.60
N ILE A 260 -10.68 -3.26 12.48
CA ILE A 260 -11.47 -3.39 13.72
C ILE A 260 -12.93 -3.73 13.40
N ASP A 261 -13.53 -3.08 12.40
CA ASP A 261 -14.89 -3.37 11.92
C ASP A 261 -15.02 -4.83 11.48
N LEU A 262 -14.07 -5.31 10.66
CA LEU A 262 -14.06 -6.69 10.17
C LEU A 262 -13.97 -7.70 11.31
N LYS A 263 -13.06 -7.49 12.26
CA LYS A 263 -12.83 -8.42 13.36
C LYS A 263 -14.08 -8.53 14.25
N SER A 264 -14.73 -7.40 14.54
CA SER A 264 -15.93 -7.38 15.35
C SER A 264 -17.15 -8.07 14.71
N GLY A 265 -17.13 -8.33 13.40
CA GLY A 265 -18.20 -9.07 12.71
C GLY A 265 -17.96 -10.58 12.60
N HIS A 266 -16.78 -11.07 13.01
CA HIS A 266 -16.36 -12.48 12.91
C HIS A 266 -16.12 -13.14 14.28
N GLU A 267 -16.10 -12.36 15.36
CA GLU A 267 -16.02 -12.84 16.75
C GLU A 267 -17.42 -13.24 17.33
N GLU A 268 -18.47 -13.29 16.47
CA GLU A 268 -19.82 -13.80 16.74
C GLU A 268 -20.10 -15.09 15.95
#